data_AF-A0A6N7G7N2-F1
#
_entry.id   AF-A0A6N7G7N2-F1
#
_cell.length_a   1.000
_cell.length_b   1.000
_cell.length_c   1.000
_cell.angle_alpha   90.00
_cell.angle_beta   90.00
_cell.angle_gamma   90.00
#
_symmetry.space_group_name_H-M   'P 1'
#
loop_
_entity.id
_entity.type
_entity.pdbx_description
1 polymer ?
#
loop_
_entity_poly.entity_id
_entity_poly.type
_entity_poly.pdbx_seq_one_letter_code
_entity_poly.pdbx_strand_id
1 'polypeptide(L)'
;MTTDPAPSRRETLTLPAQDARFVDRLMDPASLERWALHQLAGDVGDSKAAILRAAFHVGIDRIVELALDEGYRQIAEATTEEEHEEDRRITASRRRRGRVEGSE
;
A
#
# COMPACT_ATOMS: atom_id res chain seq x y z
N MET A 1 -25.34 -12.96 15.11
CA MET A 1 -25.18 -11.49 15.11
C MET A 1 -25.04 -11.08 13.66
N THR A 2 -26.13 -10.60 13.07
CA THR A 2 -26.14 -10.11 11.68
C THR A 2 -25.80 -8.63 11.75
N THR A 3 -24.59 -8.27 11.35
CA THR A 3 -24.18 -6.86 11.24
C THR A 3 -24.99 -6.23 10.12
N ASP A 4 -25.89 -5.33 10.49
CA ASP A 4 -26.64 -4.50 9.54
C ASP A 4 -25.62 -3.71 8.70
N PRO A 5 -25.66 -3.73 7.36
CA PRO A 5 -24.73 -2.95 6.55
C PRO A 5 -24.90 -1.47 6.89
N ALA A 6 -23.79 -0.80 7.19
CA ALA A 6 -23.79 0.62 7.50
C ALA A 6 -24.53 1.41 6.39
N PRO A 7 -25.33 2.44 6.75
CA PRO A 7 -26.12 3.18 5.77
C PRO A 7 -25.21 3.80 4.71
N SER A 8 -25.59 3.65 3.43
CA SER A 8 -24.85 4.21 2.31
C SER A 8 -24.77 5.74 2.42
N ARG A 9 -23.57 6.27 2.66
CA ARG A 9 -23.30 7.71 2.72
C ARG A 9 -23.09 8.25 1.31
N ARG A 10 -23.84 9.28 0.93
CA ARG A 10 -23.70 9.96 -0.37
C ARG A 10 -22.92 11.26 -0.17
N GLU A 11 -21.84 11.40 -0.90
CA GLU A 11 -21.04 12.63 -0.94
C GLU A 11 -20.91 13.11 -2.38
N THR A 12 -20.90 14.43 -2.57
CA THR A 12 -20.68 15.05 -3.88
C THR A 12 -19.31 15.68 -3.88
N LEU A 13 -18.47 15.28 -4.83
CA LEU A 13 -17.12 15.79 -5.01
C LEU A 13 -17.05 16.61 -6.30
N THR A 14 -16.66 17.88 -6.17
CA THR A 14 -16.37 18.72 -7.33
C THR A 14 -15.00 18.33 -7.89
N LEU A 15 -14.96 17.92 -9.15
CA LEU A 15 -13.72 17.54 -9.81
C LEU A 15 -13.04 18.76 -10.44
N PRO A 16 -11.74 18.98 -10.18
CA PRO A 16 -10.90 19.85 -10.99
C PRO A 16 -10.96 19.47 -12.48
N ALA A 17 -10.71 20.44 -13.36
CA ALA A 17 -10.81 20.23 -14.80
C ALA A 17 -9.92 19.08 -15.33
N GLN A 18 -8.76 18.88 -14.72
CA GLN A 18 -7.85 17.78 -15.06
C GLN A 18 -8.48 16.40 -14.74
N ASP A 19 -9.08 16.27 -13.56
CA ASP A 19 -9.69 15.02 -13.09
C ASP A 19 -10.96 14.71 -13.87
N ALA A 20 -11.75 15.74 -14.19
CA ALA A 20 -12.91 15.61 -15.07
C ALA A 20 -12.52 15.04 -16.44
N ARG A 21 -11.44 15.56 -17.06
CA ARG A 21 -10.92 15.03 -18.34
C ARG A 21 -10.45 13.58 -18.24
N PHE A 22 -9.89 13.20 -17.10
CA PHE A 22 -9.50 11.81 -16.87
C PHE A 22 -10.72 10.89 -16.77
N VAL A 23 -11.76 11.32 -16.04
CA VAL A 23 -13.05 10.62 -16.00
C VAL A 23 -13.64 10.49 -17.40
N ASP A 24 -13.61 11.54 -18.22
CA ASP A 24 -14.10 11.47 -19.60
C ASP A 24 -13.36 10.41 -20.42
N ARG A 25 -12.03 10.31 -20.27
CA ARG A 25 -11.24 9.24 -20.92
C ARG A 25 -11.61 7.86 -20.40
N LEU A 26 -11.81 7.67 -19.09
CA LEU A 26 -12.30 6.38 -18.56
C LEU A 26 -13.66 5.96 -19.12
N MET A 27 -14.51 6.92 -19.48
CA MET A 27 -15.81 6.63 -20.11
C MET A 27 -15.70 6.28 -21.59
N ASP A 28 -14.62 6.70 -22.27
CA ASP A 28 -14.37 6.40 -23.68
C ASP A 28 -13.84 4.96 -23.84
N PRO A 29 -14.59 4.03 -24.47
CA PRO A 29 -14.15 2.64 -24.68
C PRO A 29 -12.88 2.51 -25.52
N ALA A 30 -12.55 3.51 -26.33
CA ALA A 30 -11.36 3.51 -27.17
C ALA A 30 -10.11 4.08 -26.47
N SER A 31 -10.25 4.60 -25.25
CA SER A 31 -9.13 5.21 -24.54
C SER A 31 -8.18 4.18 -23.94
N LEU A 32 -6.93 4.61 -23.78
CA LEU A 32 -5.92 3.82 -23.08
C LEU A 32 -6.29 3.64 -21.61
N GLU A 33 -6.87 4.67 -20.98
CA GLU A 33 -7.31 4.62 -19.58
C GLU A 33 -8.40 3.57 -19.37
N ARG A 34 -9.37 3.47 -20.27
CA ARG A 34 -10.43 2.47 -20.19
C ARG A 34 -9.87 1.06 -20.40
N TRP A 35 -8.97 0.88 -21.37
CA TRP A 35 -8.26 -0.38 -21.55
C TRP A 35 -7.48 -0.78 -20.28
N ALA A 36 -6.70 0.14 -19.71
CA ALA A 36 -5.91 -0.12 -18.51
C ALA A 36 -6.78 -0.48 -17.30
N LEU A 37 -7.93 0.17 -17.14
CA LEU A 37 -8.87 -0.17 -16.08
C LEU A 37 -9.39 -1.60 -16.22
N HIS A 38 -9.71 -2.05 -17.43
CA HIS A 38 -10.10 -3.46 -17.68
C HIS A 38 -8.96 -4.44 -17.38
N GLN A 39 -7.71 -4.08 -17.68
CA GLN A 39 -6.56 -4.92 -17.36
C GLN A 39 -6.36 -5.09 -15.84
N LEU A 40 -6.68 -4.06 -15.05
CA LEU A 40 -6.51 -4.07 -13.60
C LEU A 40 -7.71 -4.67 -12.86
N ALA A 41 -8.93 -4.34 -13.28
CA ALA A 41 -10.16 -4.72 -12.58
C ALA A 41 -10.94 -5.86 -13.26
N GLY A 42 -10.52 -6.31 -14.45
CA GLY A 42 -11.21 -7.34 -15.21
C GLY A 42 -12.45 -6.80 -15.95
N ASP A 43 -13.58 -7.47 -15.77
CA ASP A 43 -14.83 -7.06 -16.41
C ASP A 43 -15.43 -5.83 -15.70
N VAL A 44 -15.41 -4.70 -16.39
CA VAL A 44 -15.92 -3.42 -15.92
C VAL A 44 -17.14 -3.05 -16.75
N GLY A 45 -18.33 -3.09 -16.13
CA GLY A 45 -19.57 -2.74 -16.82
C GLY A 45 -19.58 -1.31 -17.37
N ASP A 46 -20.48 -1.03 -18.30
CA ASP A 46 -20.44 0.21 -19.10
C ASP A 46 -21.07 1.44 -18.44
N SER A 47 -21.73 1.26 -17.30
CA SER A 47 -22.31 2.41 -16.60
C SER A 47 -21.22 3.27 -15.97
N LYS A 48 -21.39 4.60 -16.00
CA LYS A 48 -20.50 5.55 -15.32
C LYS A 48 -20.23 5.17 -13.87
N ALA A 49 -21.25 4.69 -13.15
CA ALA A 49 -21.12 4.24 -11.77
C ALA A 49 -20.25 2.98 -11.64
N ALA A 50 -20.38 2.01 -12.55
CA ALA A 50 -19.56 0.80 -12.55
C ALA A 50 -18.08 1.14 -12.83
N ILE A 51 -17.83 1.98 -13.83
CA ILE A 51 -16.48 2.42 -14.22
C ILE A 51 -15.80 3.17 -13.09
N LEU A 52 -16.47 4.17 -12.51
CA LEU A 52 -15.93 4.95 -11.39
C LEU A 52 -15.72 4.08 -10.15
N ARG A 53 -16.63 3.13 -9.88
CA ARG A 53 -16.47 2.18 -8.77
C ARG A 53 -15.24 1.30 -8.98
N ALA A 54 -15.07 0.73 -10.17
CA ALA A 54 -13.89 -0.08 -10.49
C ALA A 54 -12.60 0.74 -10.33
N ALA A 55 -12.54 1.96 -10.88
CA ALA A 55 -11.38 2.84 -10.73
C ALA A 55 -11.10 3.18 -9.26
N PHE A 56 -12.15 3.39 -8.46
CA PHE A 56 -12.02 3.64 -7.04
C PHE A 56 -11.48 2.43 -6.26
N HIS A 57 -11.93 1.22 -6.58
CA HIS A 57 -11.39 0.00 -5.98
C HIS A 57 -9.92 -0.22 -6.32
N VAL A 58 -9.54 -0.05 -7.59
CA VAL A 58 -8.11 -0.11 -8.00
C VAL A 58 -7.27 0.90 -7.21
N GLY A 59 -7.79 2.12 -6.99
CA GLY A 59 -7.13 3.12 -6.16
C GLY A 59 -6.99 2.70 -4.69
N ILE A 60 -8.03 2.12 -4.09
CA ILE A 60 -8.00 1.60 -2.72
C ILE A 60 -6.95 0.49 -2.61
N ASP A 61 -6.98 -0.49 -3.50
CA ASP A 61 -6.07 -1.63 -3.47
C ASP A 61 -4.63 -1.13 -3.57
N ARG A 62 -4.36 -0.15 -4.44
CA ARG A 62 -3.03 0.44 -4.55
C ARG A 62 -2.59 1.18 -3.29
N ILE A 63 -3.49 1.90 -2.61
CA ILE A 63 -3.20 2.56 -1.34
C ILE A 63 -2.86 1.53 -0.27
N VAL A 64 -3.60 0.42 -0.21
CA VAL A 64 -3.38 -0.67 0.75
C VAL A 64 -2.04 -1.36 0.49
N GLU A 65 -1.72 -1.68 -0.77
CA GLU A 65 -0.41 -2.25 -1.14
C GLU A 65 0.74 -1.36 -0.68
N LEU A 66 0.68 -0.06 -0.98
CA LEU A 66 1.71 0.89 -0.57
C LEU A 66 1.86 0.96 0.95
N ALA A 67 0.75 0.89 1.69
CA ALA A 67 0.78 0.87 3.15
C ALA A 67 1.40 -0.42 3.71
N LEU A 68 1.13 -1.57 3.08
CA LEU A 68 1.72 -2.85 3.45
C LEU A 68 3.21 -2.88 3.15
N ASP A 69 3.63 -2.46 1.96
CA ASP A 69 5.03 -2.38 1.56
C ASP A 69 5.84 -1.53 2.54
N GLU A 70 5.28 -0.38 2.93
CA GLU A 70 5.88 0.51 3.91
C GLU A 70 5.95 -0.13 5.31
N GLY A 71 4.91 -0.83 5.74
CA GLY A 71 4.92 -1.58 6.99
C GLY A 71 5.98 -2.69 7.00
N TYR A 72 6.13 -3.44 5.91
CA TYR A 72 7.15 -4.47 5.77
C TYR A 72 8.56 -3.88 5.78
N ARG A 73 8.77 -2.73 5.13
CA ARG A 73 10.05 -2.00 5.17
C ARG A 73 10.45 -1.63 6.59
N GLN A 74 9.51 -1.08 7.37
CA GLN A 74 9.76 -0.70 8.76
C GLN A 74 10.10 -1.90 9.65
N ILE A 75 9.43 -3.04 9.47
CA ILE A 75 9.72 -4.27 10.22
C ILE A 75 11.13 -4.77 9.87
N ALA A 76 11.48 -4.81 8.57
CA ALA A 76 12.80 -5.26 8.14
C ALA A 76 13.92 -4.37 8.69
N GLU A 77 13.72 -3.05 8.73
CA GLU A 77 14.66 -2.09 9.33
C GLU A 77 14.83 -2.33 10.83
N ALA A 78 13.73 -2.54 11.56
CA ALA A 78 13.77 -2.82 13.00
C ALA A 78 14.50 -4.13 13.33
N THR A 79 14.24 -5.21 12.58
CA THR A 79 14.95 -6.49 12.75
C THR A 79 16.45 -6.33 12.48
N THR A 80 16.83 -5.60 11.43
CA THR A 80 18.23 -5.34 11.10
C THR A 80 18.94 -4.57 12.21
N GLU A 81 18.27 -3.58 12.82
CA GLU A 81 18.83 -2.81 13.93
C GLU A 81 19.01 -3.65 15.21
N GLU A 82 18.04 -4.53 15.52
CA GLU A 82 18.12 -5.46 16.63
C GLU A 82 19.28 -6.46 16.47
N GLU A 83 19.44 -7.03 15.28
CA GLU A 83 20.54 -7.95 14.95
C GLU A 83 21.91 -7.26 15.07
N HIS A 84 22.04 -6.03 14.55
CA HIS A 84 23.28 -5.25 14.69
C HIS A 84 23.60 -4.92 16.15
N GLU A 85 22.58 -4.64 16.98
CA GLU A 85 22.78 -4.41 18.40
C GLU A 85 23.21 -5.69 19.13
N GLU A 86 22.63 -6.83 18.79
CA GLU A 86 23.04 -8.12 19.35
C GLU A 86 24.50 -8.45 19.00
N ASP A 87 24.90 -8.28 17.75
CA ASP A 87 26.29 -8.50 17.30
C ASP A 87 27.29 -7.59 18.02
N ARG A 88 26.92 -6.33 18.27
CA ARG A 88 27.73 -5.40 19.07
C ARG A 88 27.88 -5.89 20.51
N ARG A 89 26.80 -6.37 21.14
CA ARG A 89 26.86 -6.93 22.50
C ARG A 89 27.70 -8.20 22.57
N ILE A 90 27.55 -9.11 21.62
CA ILE A 90 28.35 -10.34 21.54
C ILE A 90 29.82 -10.00 21.39
N THR A 91 30.17 -9.09 20.48
CA THR A 91 31.55 -8.64 20.27
C THR A 91 32.13 -7.98 21.51
N ALA A 92 31.38 -7.09 22.16
CA ALA A 92 31.81 -6.42 23.38
C ALA A 92 32.04 -7.40 24.55
N SER A 93 31.16 -8.40 24.70
CA SER A 93 31.28 -9.43 25.75
C SER A 93 32.50 -10.33 25.55
N ARG A 94 32.80 -10.73 24.29
CA ARG A 94 34.01 -11.50 23.94
C ARG A 94 35.30 -10.72 24.25
N ARG A 95 35.33 -9.42 23.90
CA ARG A 95 36.47 -8.55 24.22
C ARG A 95 36.70 -8.38 25.72
N ARG A 96 35.63 -8.31 26.53
CA ARG A 96 35.76 -8.26 28.00
C ARG A 96 36.31 -9.56 28.57
N ARG A 97 35.86 -10.73 28.09
CA ARG A 97 36.36 -12.03 28.57
C ARG A 97 37.84 -12.25 28.21
N GLY A 98 38.24 -11.99 26.96
CA GLY A 98 39.64 -12.16 26.54
C GLY A 98 40.64 -11.23 27.23
N ARG A 99 40.19 -10.11 27.82
CA ARG A 99 41.05 -9.20 28.59
C ARG A 99 41.30 -9.69 30.03
N VAL A 100 40.43 -10.53 30.56
CA VAL A 100 40.56 -11.11 31.92
C VAL A 100 41.50 -12.32 31.91
N GLU A 101 41.53 -13.09 30.82
CA GLU A 101 42.39 -14.29 30.68
C GLU A 101 43.85 -13.97 30.26
N GLY A 102 44.14 -12.76 29.76
CA GLY A 102 45.49 -12.34 29.36
C GLY A 102 46.27 -11.53 30.41
N SER A 103 45.85 -11.57 31.69
CA SER A 103 46.43 -10.80 32.79
C SER A 103 47.09 -11.65 33.89
N GLU A 104 47.35 -12.93 33.64
CA GLU A 104 48.24 -13.79 34.45
C GLU A 104 49.65 -13.84 33.84
#